data_AF-A0A9W5PL39-F1
#
_entry.id   AF-A0A9W5PL39-F1
#
_cell.length_a   1.000
_cell.length_b   1.000
_cell.length_c   1.000
_cell.angle_alpha   90.00
_cell.angle_beta   90.00
_cell.angle_gamma   90.00
#
_symmetry.space_group_name_H-M   'P 1'
#
loop_
_entity.id
_entity.type
_entity.pdbx_description
1 polymer ?
#
loop_
_entity_poly.entity_id
_entity_poly.type
_entity_poly.pdbx_seq_one_letter_code
_entity_poly.pdbx_strand_id
1 'polypeptide(L)'
;MKKGIVLKLFILTTALCTLILVTIFIGQTIFFKKYYANRKVNDIKTDIQSFEKAYVKAGDDAKTVQELEQAFYRENMTWITTLDSVGNIKYANDFSLDIQLFSSRNKLFSSKLISIPLYSLGGSVAKFLNR
;
A
#
# COMPACT_ATOMS: atom_id res chain seq x y z
N MET A 1 3.01 -51.11 39.55
CA MET A 1 1.61 -50.83 39.13
C MET A 1 1.27 -49.34 38.88
N LYS A 2 2.17 -48.36 39.06
CA LYS A 2 1.85 -46.92 38.91
C LYS A 2 2.16 -46.30 37.53
N LYS A 3 3.04 -46.91 36.71
CA LYS A 3 3.46 -46.36 35.40
C LYS A 3 2.30 -46.15 34.42
N GLY A 4 1.32 -47.05 34.38
CA GLY A 4 0.20 -46.95 33.43
C GLY A 4 -0.78 -45.82 33.75
N ILE A 5 -1.01 -45.52 35.03
CA ILE A 5 -1.88 -44.42 35.45
C ILE A 5 -1.23 -43.07 35.17
N VAL A 6 0.06 -42.94 35.48
CA VAL A 6 0.84 -41.71 35.20
C VAL A 6 0.92 -41.45 33.70
N LEU A 7 1.12 -42.49 32.89
CA LEU A 7 1.13 -42.36 31.42
C LEU A 7 -0.23 -41.92 30.87
N LYS A 8 -1.34 -42.47 31.37
CA LYS A 8 -2.69 -42.05 30.97
C LYS A 8 -2.96 -40.59 31.32
N LEU A 9 -2.54 -40.15 32.50
CA LEU A 9 -2.68 -38.75 32.91
C LEU A 9 -1.84 -37.81 32.04
N PHE A 10 -0.62 -38.24 31.70
CA PHE A 10 0.29 -37.49 30.82
C PHE A 10 -0.29 -37.34 29.40
N ILE A 11 -0.80 -38.42 28.81
CA ILE A 11 -1.44 -38.36 27.48
C ILE A 11 -2.66 -37.44 27.51
N LEU A 12 -3.46 -37.49 28.58
CA LEU A 12 -4.64 -36.64 28.72
C LEU A 12 -4.26 -35.15 28.79
N THR A 13 -3.24 -34.79 29.57
CA THR A 13 -2.79 -33.39 29.68
C THR A 13 -2.12 -32.91 28.41
N THR A 14 -1.30 -33.75 27.75
CA THR A 14 -0.73 -33.42 26.43
C THR A 14 -1.83 -33.18 25.41
N ALA A 15 -2.83 -34.07 25.32
CA ALA A 15 -3.94 -33.92 24.39
C ALA A 15 -4.74 -32.63 24.65
N LEU A 16 -5.01 -32.31 25.92
CA LEU A 16 -5.69 -31.07 26.30
C LEU A 16 -4.88 -29.83 25.89
N CYS A 17 -3.57 -29.81 26.18
CA CYS A 17 -2.69 -28.72 25.77
C CYS A 17 -2.64 -28.57 24.24
N THR A 18 -2.51 -29.67 23.50
CA THR A 18 -2.51 -29.65 22.03
C THR A 18 -3.84 -29.12 21.49
N LEU A 19 -4.98 -29.52 22.08
CA LEU A 19 -6.30 -29.04 21.69
C LEU A 19 -6.43 -27.52 21.89
N ILE A 20 -5.94 -26.99 23.02
CA ILE A 20 -5.91 -25.55 23.27
C ILE A 20 -5.05 -24.82 22.23
N LEU A 21 -3.85 -25.33 21.95
CA LEU A 21 -2.94 -24.73 20.96
C LEU A 21 -3.54 -24.73 19.54
N VAL A 22 -4.14 -25.83 19.11
CA VAL A 22 -4.81 -25.94 17.81
C VAL A 22 -5.95 -24.94 17.71
N THR A 23 -6.75 -24.80 18.77
CA THR A 23 -7.85 -23.84 18.80
C THR A 23 -7.36 -22.40 18.69
N ILE A 24 -6.29 -22.04 19.42
CA ILE A 24 -5.66 -20.71 19.34
C ILE A 24 -5.11 -20.48 17.92
N PHE A 25 -4.45 -21.47 17.32
CA PHE A 25 -3.86 -21.35 15.99
C PHE A 25 -4.93 -21.15 14.90
N ILE A 26 -6.03 -21.90 14.97
CA ILE A 26 -7.19 -21.73 14.09
C ILE A 26 -7.81 -20.35 14.30
N GLY A 27 -7.98 -19.94 15.55
CA GLY A 27 -8.48 -18.61 15.92
C GLY A 27 -7.64 -17.50 15.29
N GLN A 28 -6.31 -17.54 15.48
CA GLN A 28 -5.39 -16.60 14.86
C GLN A 28 -5.52 -16.60 13.33
N THR A 29 -5.49 -17.77 12.70
CA THR A 29 -5.52 -17.89 11.23
C THR A 29 -6.83 -17.35 10.63
N ILE A 30 -7.99 -17.69 11.21
CA ILE A 30 -9.29 -17.25 10.72
C ILE A 30 -9.52 -15.76 11.03
N PHE A 31 -9.11 -15.30 12.20
CA PHE A 31 -9.28 -13.92 12.64
C PHE A 31 -8.46 -12.95 11.78
N PHE A 32 -7.20 -13.26 11.48
CA PHE A 32 -6.39 -12.46 10.54
C PHE A 32 -6.98 -12.47 9.14
N LYS A 33 -7.37 -13.64 8.62
CA LYS A 33 -7.80 -13.75 7.22
C LYS A 33 -9.17 -13.14 6.96
N LYS A 34 -10.18 -13.46 7.78
CA LYS A 34 -11.57 -13.09 7.49
C LYS A 34 -12.04 -11.86 8.24
N TYR A 35 -11.60 -11.65 9.48
CA TYR A 35 -12.08 -10.54 10.28
C TYR A 35 -11.27 -9.27 10.00
N TYR A 36 -9.94 -9.33 10.14
CA TYR A 36 -9.09 -8.17 9.90
C TYR A 36 -9.12 -7.69 8.45
N ALA A 37 -8.95 -8.59 7.47
CA ALA A 37 -8.92 -8.17 6.07
C ALA A 37 -10.26 -7.56 5.62
N ASN A 38 -11.39 -8.22 5.88
CA ASN A 38 -12.68 -7.70 5.42
C ASN A 38 -13.10 -6.42 6.15
N ARG A 39 -12.85 -6.33 7.46
CA ARG A 39 -13.18 -5.12 8.23
C ARG A 39 -12.29 -3.95 7.80
N LYS A 40 -10.97 -4.16 7.72
CA LYS A 40 -10.02 -3.13 7.26
C LYS A 40 -10.32 -2.66 5.84
N VAL A 41 -10.70 -3.57 4.93
CA VAL A 41 -11.09 -3.21 3.56
C VAL A 41 -12.36 -2.35 3.56
N ASN A 42 -13.38 -2.70 4.35
CA ASN A 42 -14.61 -1.92 4.42
C ASN A 42 -14.39 -0.54 5.04
N ASP A 43 -13.58 -0.46 6.10
CA ASP A 43 -13.23 0.81 6.76
C ASP A 43 -12.46 1.71 5.78
N ILE A 44 -11.39 1.20 5.16
CA ILE A 44 -10.62 1.94 4.13
C ILE A 44 -11.52 2.37 2.98
N LYS A 45 -12.45 1.53 2.51
CA LYS A 45 -13.36 1.88 1.41
C LYS A 45 -14.22 3.10 1.77
N THR A 46 -14.70 3.16 3.00
CA THR A 46 -15.49 4.29 3.50
C THR A 46 -14.64 5.55 3.58
N ASP A 47 -13.40 5.42 4.03
CA ASP A 47 -12.48 6.54 4.14
C ASP A 47 -12.03 7.04 2.76
N ILE A 48 -11.86 6.16 1.77
CA ILE A 48 -11.60 6.54 0.38
C ILE A 48 -12.73 7.39 -0.17
N GLN A 49 -14.00 7.05 0.11
CA GLN A 49 -15.14 7.85 -0.33
C GLN A 49 -15.16 9.24 0.33
N SER A 50 -14.72 9.33 1.58
CA SER A 50 -14.58 10.61 2.29
C SER A 50 -13.43 11.44 1.71
N PHE A 51 -12.29 10.80 1.42
CA PHE A 51 -11.15 11.40 0.74
C PHE A 51 -11.54 11.93 -0.64
N GLU A 52 -12.24 11.15 -1.45
CA GLU A 52 -12.69 11.55 -2.79
C GLU A 52 -13.53 12.85 -2.74
N LYS A 53 -14.47 12.94 -1.80
CA LYS A 53 -15.29 14.15 -1.62
C LYS A 53 -14.45 15.36 -1.21
N ALA A 54 -13.44 15.17 -0.37
CA ALA A 54 -12.53 16.23 0.04
C ALA A 54 -11.60 16.65 -1.12
N TYR A 55 -11.09 15.68 -1.88
CA TYR A 55 -10.26 15.87 -3.05
C TYR A 55 -10.97 16.69 -4.13
N VAL A 56 -12.22 16.34 -4.46
CA VAL A 56 -13.02 17.11 -5.44
C VAL A 56 -13.22 18.56 -4.99
N LYS A 57 -13.33 18.82 -3.68
CA LYS A 57 -13.44 20.18 -3.13
C LYS A 57 -12.12 20.94 -3.14
N ALA A 58 -10.99 20.25 -3.00
CA ALA A 58 -9.66 20.85 -3.05
C ALA A 58 -9.31 21.38 -4.46
N GLY A 59 -9.91 20.82 -5.51
CA GLY A 59 -9.65 21.22 -6.88
C GLY A 59 -8.19 20.98 -7.28
N ASP A 60 -7.54 21.97 -7.89
CA ASP A 60 -6.14 21.90 -8.33
C ASP A 60 -5.13 22.40 -7.27
N ASP A 61 -5.55 22.64 -6.04
CA ASP A 61 -4.65 23.05 -4.96
C ASP A 61 -3.79 21.89 -4.46
N ALA A 62 -2.59 21.78 -5.03
CA ALA A 62 -1.60 20.76 -4.71
C ALA A 62 -1.29 20.64 -3.22
N LYS A 63 -1.25 21.76 -2.49
CA LYS A 63 -0.91 21.76 -1.07
C LYS A 63 -2.06 21.15 -0.25
N THR A 64 -3.29 21.56 -0.53
CA THR A 64 -4.48 20.98 0.13
C THR A 64 -4.60 19.49 -0.16
N VAL A 65 -4.32 19.05 -1.40
CA VAL A 65 -4.31 17.61 -1.75
C VAL A 65 -3.24 16.86 -0.95
N GLN A 66 -2.02 17.40 -0.85
CA GLN A 66 -0.95 16.78 -0.07
C GLN A 66 -1.31 16.66 1.43
N GLU A 67 -1.94 17.69 2.00
CA GLU A 67 -2.43 17.66 3.38
C GLU A 67 -3.50 16.59 3.59
N LEU A 68 -4.41 16.41 2.62
CA LEU A 68 -5.41 15.33 2.64
C LEU A 68 -4.78 13.94 2.56
N GLU A 69 -3.79 13.73 1.68
CA GLU A 69 -3.07 12.46 1.57
C GLU A 69 -2.33 12.12 2.87
N GLN A 70 -1.70 13.12 3.51
CA GLN A 70 -1.04 12.93 4.81
C GLN A 70 -2.04 12.65 5.94
N ALA A 71 -3.20 13.33 5.95
CA ALA A 71 -4.26 13.06 6.92
C ALA A 71 -4.77 11.63 6.78
N PHE A 72 -5.05 11.20 5.54
CA PHE A 72 -5.44 9.83 5.24
C PHE A 72 -4.40 8.82 5.74
N TYR A 73 -3.10 9.07 5.51
CA TYR A 73 -2.05 8.20 6.02
C TYR A 73 -2.05 8.11 7.55
N ARG A 74 -2.18 9.24 8.26
CA ARG A 74 -2.20 9.24 9.74
C ARG A 74 -3.39 8.48 10.30
N GLU A 75 -4.56 8.61 9.69
CA GLU A 75 -5.80 7.99 10.15
C GLU A 75 -5.86 6.50 9.80
N ASN A 76 -5.37 6.13 8.62
CA ASN A 76 -5.51 4.77 8.09
C ASN A 76 -4.25 3.91 8.18
N MET A 77 -3.09 4.50 8.49
CA MET A 77 -1.77 3.87 8.33
C MET A 77 -1.60 3.24 6.95
N THR A 78 -2.15 3.89 5.92
CA THR A 78 -2.19 3.41 4.53
C THR A 78 -1.95 4.59 3.61
N TRP A 79 -1.10 4.42 2.60
CA TRP A 79 -0.83 5.44 1.60
C TRP A 79 -1.96 5.50 0.57
N ILE A 80 -2.35 6.72 0.20
CA ILE A 80 -3.27 6.98 -0.92
C ILE A 80 -2.61 7.98 -1.86
N THR A 81 -2.87 7.85 -3.16
CA THR A 81 -2.39 8.80 -4.16
C THR A 81 -3.43 8.98 -5.26
N THR A 82 -3.41 10.14 -5.89
CA THR A 82 -4.33 10.47 -6.98
C THR A 82 -3.65 10.29 -8.34
N LEU A 83 -4.40 9.76 -9.30
CA LEU A 83 -3.92 9.53 -10.66
C LEU A 83 -4.66 10.42 -11.66
N ASP A 84 -3.99 10.79 -12.75
CA ASP A 84 -4.64 11.39 -13.91
C ASP A 84 -5.36 10.33 -14.77
N SER A 85 -6.04 10.77 -15.83
CA SER A 85 -6.81 9.89 -16.72
C SER A 85 -5.97 8.85 -17.47
N VAL A 86 -4.65 9.03 -17.54
CA VAL A 86 -3.72 8.09 -18.19
C VAL A 86 -2.88 7.30 -17.18
N GLY A 87 -3.17 7.44 -15.88
CA GLY A 87 -2.55 6.67 -14.80
C GLY A 87 -1.25 7.25 -14.25
N ASN A 88 -0.89 8.50 -14.57
CA ASN A 88 0.25 9.15 -13.93
C ASN A 88 -0.13 9.65 -12.54
N ILE A 89 0.81 9.58 -11.60
CA ILE A 89 0.62 10.14 -10.26
C ILE A 89 0.55 11.66 -10.37
N LYS A 90 -0.55 12.24 -9.88
CA LYS A 90 -0.71 13.69 -9.74
C LYS A 90 0.10 14.19 -8.56
N TYR A 91 0.63 15.42 -8.67
CA TYR A 91 1.39 16.12 -7.62
C TYR A 91 2.71 15.46 -7.17
N ALA A 92 3.20 14.43 -7.87
CA ALA A 92 4.52 13.85 -7.63
C ALA A 92 5.67 14.59 -8.37
N ASN A 93 5.52 15.91 -8.54
CA ASN A 93 6.49 16.75 -9.26
C ASN A 93 7.73 17.09 -8.42
N ASP A 94 7.67 16.85 -7.11
CA ASP A 94 8.73 17.08 -6.12
C ASP A 94 10.06 16.41 -6.53
N PHE A 95 9.97 15.35 -7.35
CA PHE A 95 11.10 14.64 -7.91
C PHE A 95 10.90 14.44 -9.41
N SER A 96 11.27 15.44 -10.20
CA SER A 96 11.21 15.44 -11.66
C SER A 96 12.58 15.73 -12.28
N LEU A 97 12.80 15.19 -13.48
CA LEU A 97 13.98 15.43 -14.30
C LEU A 97 13.57 16.27 -15.50
N ASP A 98 14.12 17.47 -15.57
CA ASP A 98 13.89 18.40 -16.68
C ASP A 98 14.93 18.18 -17.78
N ILE A 99 14.46 17.81 -18.98
CA ILE A 99 15.31 17.61 -20.16
C ILE A 99 15.06 18.76 -21.13
N GLN A 100 16.14 19.46 -21.50
CA GLN A 100 16.11 20.44 -22.59
C GLN A 100 16.85 19.87 -23.81
N LEU A 101 16.13 19.68 -24.92
CA LEU A 101 16.69 19.14 -26.15
C LEU A 101 17.09 20.29 -27.10
N PHE A 102 18.38 20.56 -27.19
CA PHE A 102 18.93 21.69 -27.96
C PHE A 102 19.00 21.45 -29.47
N SER A 103 19.05 20.19 -29.91
CA SER A 103 19.06 19.85 -31.33
C SER A 103 18.29 18.56 -31.58
N SER A 104 17.18 18.67 -32.30
CA SER A 104 16.34 17.54 -32.69
C SER A 104 16.04 17.64 -34.19
N ARG A 105 16.14 16.51 -34.91
CA ARG A 105 15.63 16.40 -36.29
C ARG A 105 14.14 16.69 -36.38
N ASN A 106 13.42 16.57 -35.26
CA ASN A 106 11.99 16.78 -35.17
C ASN A 106 11.71 18.14 -34.48
N LYS A 107 11.18 19.09 -35.26
CA LYS A 107 10.88 20.47 -34.81
C LYS A 107 9.94 20.51 -33.59
N LEU A 108 9.12 19.47 -33.38
CA LEU A 108 8.17 19.35 -32.25
C LEU A 108 8.84 19.28 -30.86
N PHE A 109 10.11 18.85 -30.81
CA PHE A 109 10.86 18.69 -29.56
C PHE A 109 12.07 19.61 -29.44
N SER A 110 12.33 20.43 -30.46
CA SER A 110 13.44 21.38 -30.43
C SER A 110 13.10 22.50 -29.45
N SER A 111 13.99 22.81 -28.50
CA SER A 111 13.84 23.89 -27.50
C SER A 111 12.69 23.75 -26.48
N LYS A 112 12.05 22.56 -26.38
CA LYS A 112 11.00 22.32 -25.39
C LYS A 112 11.59 21.72 -24.11
N LEU A 113 11.21 22.30 -22.97
CA LEU A 113 11.49 21.71 -21.64
C LEU A 113 10.52 20.54 -21.44
N ILE A 114 11.06 19.35 -21.23
CA ILE A 114 10.28 18.15 -20.94
C ILE A 114 10.54 17.78 -19.48
N SER A 115 9.52 17.87 -18.65
CA SER A 115 9.60 17.43 -17.25
C SER A 115 9.12 15.99 -17.15
N ILE A 116 10.01 15.10 -16.69
CA ILE A 116 9.72 13.67 -16.53
C ILE A 116 9.76 13.34 -15.04
N PRO A 117 8.65 12.90 -14.43
CA PRO A 117 8.67 12.55 -13.01
C PRO A 117 9.50 11.28 -12.78
N LEU A 118 10.36 11.27 -11.75
CA LEU A 118 11.34 10.21 -11.51
C LEU A 118 10.70 8.84 -11.22
N TYR A 119 9.49 8.79 -10.65
CA TYR A 119 8.77 7.54 -10.43
C TYR A 119 8.49 6.77 -11.73
N SER A 120 8.34 7.49 -12.86
CA SER A 120 8.12 6.87 -14.19
C SER A 120 9.35 6.13 -14.71
N LEU A 121 10.55 6.47 -14.20
CA LEU A 121 11.81 5.86 -14.63
C LEU A 121 12.09 4.53 -13.93
N GLY A 122 11.43 4.24 -12.80
CA GLY A 122 11.70 3.04 -11.98
C GLY A 122 11.58 1.71 -12.74
N GLY A 123 10.72 1.63 -13.76
CA GLY A 123 10.62 0.45 -14.64
C GLY A 123 11.83 0.25 -15.57
N SER A 124 12.59 1.31 -15.88
CA SER A 124 13.78 1.27 -16.75
C SER A 124 15.10 1.25 -15.96
N VAL A 125 15.16 1.83 -14.76
CA VAL A 125 16.38 1.81 -13.91
C VAL A 125 16.76 0.39 -13.49
N ALA A 126 15.78 -0.46 -13.18
CA ALA A 126 16.02 -1.88 -12.88
C ALA A 126 16.68 -2.64 -14.05
N LYS A 127 16.51 -2.16 -15.28
CA LYS A 127 17.11 -2.75 -16.49
C LYS A 127 18.53 -2.25 -16.77
N PHE A 128 18.91 -1.09 -16.20
CA PHE A 128 20.22 -0.48 -16.37
C PHE A 128 21.24 -0.97 -15.32
N LEU A 129 20.78 -1.35 -14.12
CA LEU A 129 21.62 -1.89 -13.05
C LEU A 129 21.95 -3.40 -13.20
N ASN A 130 21.40 -4.05 -14.22
CA ASN A 130 21.66 -5.47 -14.53
C ASN A 130 22.51 -5.63 -15.82
N ARG A 131 23.45 -4.71 -16.04
CA ARG A 131 24.47 -4.79 -17.10
C ARG A 131 25.84 -4.48 -16.55
#